data_AF-A0A7J9DK63-F1
#
_entry.id   AF-A0A7J9DK63-F1
#
_cell.length_a   1.000
_cell.length_b   1.000
_cell.length_c   1.000
_cell.angle_alpha   90.00
_cell.angle_beta   90.00
_cell.angle_gamma   90.00
#
_symmetry.space_group_name_H-M   'P 1'
#
loop_
_entity.id
_entity.type
_entity.pdbx_description
1 polymer ?
#
loop_
_entity_poly.entity_id
_entity_poly.type
_entity_poly.pdbx_seq_one_letter_code
_entity_poly.pdbx_strand_id
1 'polypeptide(L)'
;MHKVLHVGPDTCSVVSKLLKEEDTEAWGVEPYDIEDVEESCKSLVGKGIVRVADIKYPLPYRPKSFSLVIVSDALDYLSPKYLNKTLLELARVASDGLIIFAGTPGHQKAKVAELSKFGRTVTQHFCFGECIKIKFTLSLTHLFRF
;
A
#
# COMPACT_ATOMS: atom_id res chain seq x y z
N MET A 1 19.00 0.58 -10.84
CA MET A 1 18.06 -0.46 -10.37
C MET A 1 17.34 -0.09 -9.08
N HIS A 2 16.07 0.32 -9.22
CA HIS A 2 15.14 0.64 -8.13
C HIS A 2 14.37 -0.61 -7.70
N LYS A 3 14.20 -0.80 -6.39
CA LYS A 3 13.41 -1.90 -5.81
C LYS A 3 12.09 -1.35 -5.29
N VAL A 4 11.00 -1.70 -5.95
CA VAL A 4 9.67 -1.15 -5.70
C VAL A 4 8.77 -2.21 -5.08
N LEU A 5 8.14 -1.87 -3.95
CA LEU A 5 7.08 -2.66 -3.36
C LEU A 5 5.74 -1.95 -3.56
N HIS A 6 4.77 -2.61 -4.19
CA HIS A 6 3.38 -2.15 -4.21
C HIS A 6 2.54 -2.93 -3.19
N VAL A 7 1.66 -2.22 -2.48
CA VAL A 7 0.75 -2.78 -1.48
C VAL A 7 -0.65 -2.23 -1.70
N GLY A 8 -1.63 -3.11 -1.89
CA GLY A 8 -3.04 -2.72 -2.03
C GLY A 8 -3.77 -3.44 -3.15
N PRO A 9 -5.06 -3.11 -3.39
CA PRO A 9 -5.81 -3.59 -4.55
C PRO A 9 -5.04 -3.35 -5.85
N ASP A 10 -5.32 -4.21 -6.84
CA ASP A 10 -4.73 -4.16 -8.17
C ASP A 10 -3.20 -4.32 -8.20
N THR A 11 -2.62 -4.90 -7.15
CA THR A 11 -1.16 -5.08 -7.05
C THR A 11 -0.60 -5.83 -8.25
N CYS A 12 -1.26 -6.90 -8.69
CA CYS A 12 -0.85 -7.64 -9.87
C CYS A 12 -0.78 -6.76 -11.13
N SER A 13 -1.74 -5.86 -11.32
CA SER A 13 -1.76 -4.94 -12.47
C SER A 13 -0.59 -3.97 -12.42
N VAL A 14 -0.37 -3.34 -11.26
CA VAL A 14 0.71 -2.38 -11.06
C VAL A 14 2.08 -3.03 -11.22
N VAL A 15 2.30 -4.17 -10.57
CA VAL A 15 3.55 -4.94 -10.67
C VAL A 15 3.81 -5.39 -12.11
N SER A 16 2.77 -5.83 -12.84
CA SER A 16 2.95 -6.24 -14.25
C SER A 16 3.43 -5.11 -15.17
N LYS A 17 3.11 -3.86 -14.84
CA LYS A 17 3.57 -2.67 -15.55
C LYS A 17 4.99 -2.31 -15.13
N LEU A 18 5.26 -2.27 -13.82
CA LEU A 18 6.59 -1.95 -13.28
C LEU A 18 7.67 -2.93 -13.75
N LEU A 19 7.34 -4.20 -13.94
CA LEU A 19 8.27 -5.21 -14.47
C LEU A 19 8.67 -4.97 -15.94
N LYS A 20 7.98 -4.08 -16.67
CA LYS A 20 8.32 -3.69 -18.04
C LYS A 20 9.19 -2.44 -18.09
N GLU A 21 9.30 -1.71 -16.99
CA GLU A 21 10.13 -0.53 -16.89
C GLU A 21 11.60 -0.93 -16.79
N GLU A 22 12.47 -0.17 -17.47
CA GLU A 22 13.91 -0.36 -17.34
C GLU A 22 14.36 -0.01 -15.92
N ASP A 23 15.45 -0.65 -15.47
CA ASP A 23 16.06 -0.36 -14.17
C ASP A 23 15.14 -0.54 -12.95
N THR A 24 14.06 -1.31 -13.06
CA THR A 24 13.08 -1.53 -11.99
C THR A 24 12.89 -3.01 -11.66
N GLU A 25 13.03 -3.36 -10.39
CA GLU A 25 12.56 -4.63 -9.84
C GLU A 25 11.31 -4.37 -8.99
N ALA A 26 10.26 -5.15 -9.19
CA ALA A 26 8.96 -4.93 -8.56
C ALA A 26 8.44 -6.15 -7.82
N TRP A 27 7.88 -5.90 -6.63
CA TRP A 27 7.19 -6.88 -5.80
C TRP A 27 5.83 -6.36 -5.36
N GLY A 28 4.95 -7.27 -4.99
CA GLY A 28 3.58 -6.94 -4.61
C GLY A 28 3.11 -7.62 -3.34
N VAL A 29 2.28 -6.92 -2.57
CA VAL A 29 1.43 -7.51 -1.53
C VAL A 29 -0.03 -7.17 -1.82
N GLU A 30 -0.81 -8.21 -2.11
CA GLU A 30 -2.25 -8.12 -2.32
C GLU A 30 -2.96 -8.49 -1.01
N PRO A 31 -3.60 -7.53 -0.31
CA PRO A 31 -4.24 -7.78 0.98
C PRO A 31 -5.60 -8.48 0.88
N TYR A 32 -6.17 -8.56 -0.31
CA TYR A 32 -7.48 -9.18 -0.57
C TYR A 32 -7.36 -10.50 -1.31
N ASP A 33 -8.40 -11.32 -1.21
CA ASP A 33 -8.41 -12.64 -1.84
C ASP A 33 -8.45 -12.54 -3.37
N ILE A 34 -7.82 -13.51 -4.03
CA ILE A 34 -7.57 -13.53 -5.47
C ILE A 34 -8.48 -14.53 -6.21
N GLU A 35 -9.62 -14.89 -5.64
CA GLU A 35 -10.45 -16.00 -6.15
C GLU A 35 -10.93 -15.77 -7.60
N ASP A 36 -11.20 -14.52 -7.99
CA ASP A 36 -11.68 -14.12 -9.33
C ASP A 36 -10.67 -13.26 -10.13
N VAL A 37 -9.37 -13.50 -9.99
CA VAL A 37 -8.34 -12.73 -10.72
C VAL A 37 -7.93 -13.35 -12.05
N GLU A 38 -7.48 -12.49 -12.97
CA GLU A 38 -6.88 -12.86 -14.24
C GLU A 38 -5.72 -13.87 -14.07
N GLU A 39 -5.53 -14.73 -15.07
CA GLU A 39 -4.45 -15.74 -15.11
C GLU A 39 -3.05 -15.11 -14.97
N SER A 40 -2.89 -13.88 -15.46
CA SER A 40 -1.68 -13.06 -15.31
C SER A 40 -1.31 -12.85 -13.83
N CYS A 41 -2.29 -12.57 -12.98
CA CYS A 41 -2.10 -12.39 -11.54
C CYS A 41 -1.77 -13.72 -10.85
N LYS A 42 -2.45 -14.81 -11.23
CA LYS A 42 -2.13 -16.16 -10.72
C LYS A 42 -0.68 -16.54 -11.02
N SER A 43 -0.15 -16.19 -12.19
CA SER A 43 1.26 -16.40 -12.54
C SER A 43 2.21 -15.62 -11.65
N LEU A 44 1.92 -14.34 -11.37
CA LEU A 44 2.75 -13.49 -10.49
C LEU A 44 2.77 -14.00 -9.05
N VAL A 45 1.63 -14.50 -8.57
CA VAL A 45 1.51 -15.13 -7.25
C VAL A 45 2.25 -16.47 -7.21
N GLY A 46 2.08 -17.31 -8.22
CA GLY A 46 2.78 -18.59 -8.33
C GLY A 46 4.30 -18.44 -8.41
N LYS A 47 4.80 -17.34 -8.99
CA LYS A 47 6.23 -16.99 -9.01
C LYS A 47 6.73 -16.37 -7.69
N GLY A 48 5.84 -16.05 -6.75
CA GLY A 48 6.16 -15.39 -5.49
C GLY A 48 6.58 -13.91 -5.61
N ILE A 49 6.34 -13.30 -6.78
CA ILE A 49 6.58 -11.86 -7.03
C ILE A 49 5.52 -11.04 -6.30
N VAL A 50 4.27 -11.49 -6.41
CA VAL A 50 3.14 -10.98 -5.63
C VAL A 50 2.83 -11.97 -4.52
N ARG A 51 2.63 -11.48 -3.30
CA ARG A 51 2.24 -12.27 -2.14
C ARG A 51 0.85 -11.87 -1.69
N VAL A 52 -0.01 -12.85 -1.43
CA VAL A 52 -1.31 -12.60 -0.81
C VAL A 52 -1.11 -12.58 0.70
N ALA A 53 -1.30 -11.42 1.34
CA ALA A 53 -1.10 -11.26 2.78
C ALA A 53 -1.82 -10.03 3.33
N ASP A 54 -2.51 -10.21 4.47
CA ASP A 54 -3.13 -9.09 5.18
C ASP A 54 -2.06 -8.19 5.82
N ILE A 55 -2.05 -6.92 5.44
CA ILE A 55 -1.07 -5.90 5.89
C ILE A 55 -1.25 -5.50 7.37
N LYS A 56 -2.25 -6.06 8.06
CA LYS A 56 -2.35 -6.07 9.53
C LYS A 56 -1.18 -6.82 10.18
N TYR A 57 -0.57 -7.76 9.47
CA TYR A 57 0.56 -8.56 9.95
C TYR A 57 1.89 -8.07 9.35
N PRO A 58 3.03 -8.36 10.01
CA PRO A 58 4.33 -8.00 9.48
C PRO A 58 4.56 -8.54 8.07
N LEU A 59 5.12 -7.70 7.21
CA LEU A 59 5.41 -8.06 5.83
C LEU A 59 6.57 -9.07 5.80
N PRO A 60 6.53 -10.07 4.91
CA PRO A 60 7.54 -11.14 4.83
C PRO A 60 8.84 -10.69 4.14
N TYR A 61 9.29 -9.46 4.42
CA TYR A 61 10.48 -8.85 3.84
C TYR A 61 11.46 -8.40 4.93
N ARG A 62 12.75 -8.42 4.61
CA ARG A 62 13.78 -7.91 5.51
C ARG A 62 13.69 -6.38 5.62
N PRO A 63 14.16 -5.77 6.72
CA PRO A 63 14.24 -4.31 6.80
C PRO A 63 15.06 -3.75 5.64
N LYS A 64 14.69 -2.56 5.15
CA LYS A 64 15.40 -1.83 4.08
C LYS A 64 15.57 -2.64 2.78
N SER A 65 14.53 -3.36 2.36
CA SER A 65 14.56 -4.16 1.13
C SER A 65 14.20 -3.37 -0.13
N PHE A 66 13.47 -2.26 0.01
CA PHE A 66 12.88 -1.53 -1.12
C PHE A 66 13.24 -0.05 -1.07
N SER A 67 13.71 0.51 -2.19
CA SER A 67 13.97 1.95 -2.31
C SER A 67 12.69 2.77 -2.36
N LEU A 68 11.58 2.17 -2.81
CA LEU A 68 10.27 2.81 -2.89
C LEU A 68 9.17 1.85 -2.45
N VAL A 69 8.26 2.33 -1.60
CA VAL A 69 7.05 1.61 -1.21
C VAL A 69 5.83 2.43 -1.66
N ILE A 70 4.93 1.82 -2.42
CA ILE A 70 3.67 2.42 -2.88
C ILE A 70 2.52 1.68 -2.21
N VAL A 71 1.65 2.43 -1.54
CA VAL A 71 0.48 1.89 -0.85
C VAL A 71 -0.76 2.54 -1.45
N SER A 72 -1.57 1.75 -2.15
CA SER A 72 -2.74 2.22 -2.89
C SER A 72 -4.02 1.73 -2.22
N ASP A 73 -4.90 2.61 -1.72
CA ASP A 73 -6.23 2.29 -1.17
C ASP A 73 -6.28 1.11 -0.15
N ALA A 74 -5.18 0.89 0.59
CA ALA A 74 -5.03 -0.28 1.47
C ALA A 74 -5.13 0.06 2.97
N LEU A 75 -5.08 1.33 3.37
CA LEU A 75 -5.03 1.70 4.80
C LEU A 75 -6.42 1.93 5.42
N ASP A 76 -7.42 2.21 4.60
CA ASP A 76 -8.73 2.71 5.06
C ASP A 76 -9.54 1.67 5.85
N TYR A 77 -9.23 0.38 5.70
CA TYR A 77 -9.89 -0.70 6.47
C TYR A 77 -9.23 -0.98 7.83
N LEU A 78 -8.08 -0.35 8.12
CA LEU A 78 -7.32 -0.58 9.34
C LEU A 78 -7.87 0.27 10.49
N SER A 79 -8.07 -0.36 11.65
CA SER A 79 -8.34 0.41 12.87
C SER A 79 -7.10 1.21 13.29
N PRO A 80 -7.24 2.29 14.08
CA PRO A 80 -6.09 3.11 14.51
C PRO A 80 -4.95 2.30 15.16
N LYS A 81 -5.30 1.21 15.86
CA LYS A 81 -4.31 0.29 16.47
C LYS A 81 -3.46 -0.42 15.43
N TYR A 82 -4.05 -0.89 14.33
CA TYR A 82 -3.32 -1.58 13.26
C TYR A 82 -2.61 -0.59 12.35
N LEU A 83 -3.24 0.54 12.04
CA LEU A 83 -2.65 1.58 11.21
C LEU A 83 -1.26 2.00 11.73
N ASN A 84 -1.13 2.28 13.03
CA ASN A 84 0.16 2.65 13.63
C ASN A 84 1.23 1.56 13.45
N LYS A 85 0.86 0.28 13.57
CA LYS A 85 1.79 -0.84 13.37
C LYS A 85 2.17 -1.00 11.90
N THR A 86 1.19 -0.92 11.00
CA THR A 86 1.40 -1.05 9.57
C THR A 86 2.26 0.09 9.02
N LEU A 87 2.09 1.32 9.49
CA LEU A 87 2.96 2.45 9.10
C LEU A 87 4.43 2.21 9.51
N LEU A 88 4.66 1.73 10.74
CA LEU A 88 6.00 1.37 11.19
C LEU A 88 6.59 0.22 10.36
N GLU A 89 5.74 -0.74 9.98
CA GLU A 89 6.15 -1.88 9.18
C GLU A 89 6.51 -1.49 7.74
N LEU A 90 5.75 -0.59 7.12
CA LEU A 90 6.06 -0.02 5.81
C LEU A 90 7.36 0.79 5.85
N ALA A 91 7.56 1.58 6.92
CA ALA A 91 8.81 2.30 7.15
C ALA A 91 10.00 1.37 7.36
N ARG A 92 9.81 0.23 8.03
CA ARG A 92 10.87 -0.76 8.25
C ARG A 92 11.40 -1.32 6.94
N VAL A 93 10.54 -1.58 5.97
CA VAL A 93 10.93 -2.22 4.69
C VAL A 93 11.48 -1.23 3.66
N ALA A 94 11.18 0.07 3.80
CA ALA A 94 11.74 1.14 2.97
C ALA A 94 13.21 1.43 3.33
N SER A 95 14.13 1.35 2.38
CA SER A 95 15.55 1.69 2.58
C SER A 95 15.78 3.19 2.62
N ASP A 96 15.09 3.92 1.74
CA ASP A 96 15.32 5.36 1.50
C ASP A 96 14.30 6.22 2.25
N GLY A 97 13.42 5.60 3.04
CA GLY A 97 12.34 6.26 3.77
C GLY A 97 11.23 6.82 2.88
N LEU A 98 11.25 6.55 1.57
CA LEU A 98 10.23 7.01 0.62
C LEU A 98 9.05 6.03 0.56
N ILE A 99 7.88 6.52 0.99
CA ILE A 99 6.61 5.81 0.95
C ILE A 99 5.57 6.72 0.30
N ILE A 100 4.92 6.25 -0.75
CA ILE A 100 3.85 6.96 -1.45
C ILE A 100 2.51 6.33 -1.05
N PHE A 101 1.65 7.13 -0.42
CA PHE A 101 0.26 6.75 -0.19
C PHE A 101 -0.58 7.32 -1.32
N ALA A 102 -1.16 6.43 -2.12
CA ALA A 102 -2.09 6.76 -3.18
C ALA A 102 -3.48 6.25 -2.79
N GLY A 103 -4.52 7.03 -3.09
CA GLY A 103 -5.88 6.63 -2.77
C GLY A 103 -6.73 7.80 -2.31
N THR A 104 -8.04 7.57 -2.29
CA THR A 104 -9.02 8.58 -1.88
C THR A 104 -9.55 8.20 -0.50
N PRO A 105 -9.15 8.91 0.58
CA PRO A 105 -9.67 8.62 1.90
C PRO A 105 -11.20 8.70 1.88
N GLY A 106 -11.87 7.59 2.21
CA GLY A 106 -13.32 7.52 2.31
C GLY A 106 -14.08 6.99 1.07
N HIS A 107 -13.40 6.61 -0.02
CA HIS A 107 -14.03 5.85 -1.11
C HIS A 107 -13.67 4.38 -1.02
N GLN A 108 -14.42 3.62 -0.21
CA GLN A 108 -14.36 2.15 -0.25
C GLN A 108 -14.76 1.65 -1.63
N LYS A 109 -13.78 1.29 -2.46
CA LYS A 109 -13.97 0.35 -3.56
C LYS A 109 -13.61 -1.06 -3.10
N ALA A 110 -14.18 -1.49 -1.97
CA ALA A 110 -14.39 -2.92 -1.79
C ALA A 110 -15.33 -3.33 -2.93
N LYS A 111 -14.94 -4.33 -3.72
CA LYS A 111 -15.78 -4.90 -4.78
C LYS A 111 -16.93 -5.62 -4.07
N VAL A 112 -17.94 -4.85 -3.66
CA VAL A 112 -19.16 -5.33 -3.01
C VAL A 112 -19.93 -6.11 -4.07
N ALA A 113 -20.08 -7.41 -3.84
CA ALA A 113 -21.06 -8.23 -4.52
C ALA A 113 -22.43 -7.52 -4.46
N GLU A 114 -23.11 -7.42 -5.61
CA GLU A 114 -24.36 -6.70 -5.81
C GLU A 114 -25.37 -6.88 -4.67
N LEU A 115 -25.73 -5.79 -3.98
CA LEU A 115 -26.99 -5.69 -3.24
C LEU A 115 -27.64 -4.32 -3.47
N SER A 116 -28.61 -4.33 -4.38
CA SER A 116 -29.89 -3.61 -4.40
C SER A 116 -29.99 -2.16 -3.90
N LYS A 117 -30.28 -1.27 -4.86
CA LYS A 117 -31.17 -0.09 -4.84
C LYS A 117 -31.61 0.41 -3.44
N PHE A 118 -31.16 1.61 -3.05
CA PHE A 118 -32.04 2.66 -2.54
C PHE A 118 -31.34 4.03 -2.66
N GLY A 119 -32.06 5.03 -3.19
CA GLY A 119 -31.49 6.32 -3.58
C GLY A 119 -31.19 7.27 -2.43
N ARG A 120 -30.22 8.17 -2.68
CA ARG A 120 -30.16 9.58 -2.26
C ARG A 120 -28.97 10.25 -2.95
N THR A 121 -29.23 11.35 -3.64
CA THR A 121 -28.21 12.31 -4.08
C THR A 121 -27.52 12.90 -2.85
N VAL A 122 -26.19 12.84 -2.80
CA VAL A 122 -25.40 13.52 -1.77
C VAL A 122 -24.48 14.53 -2.46
N THR A 123 -24.60 15.77 -2.02
CA THR A 123 -23.84 16.94 -2.43
C THR A 123 -22.35 16.72 -2.19
N GLN A 124 -21.53 16.91 -3.23
CA GLN A 124 -20.07 16.90 -3.12
C GLN A 124 -19.60 18.03 -2.22
N HIS A 125 -18.97 17.68 -1.10
CA HIS A 125 -18.05 18.56 -0.39
C HIS A 125 -16.64 18.26 -0.90
N PHE A 126 -16.03 19.22 -1.61
CA PHE A 126 -14.60 19.21 -1.88
C PHE A 126 -13.85 19.48 -0.56
N CYS A 127 -13.23 18.44 0.02
CA CYS A 127 -12.24 18.63 1.06
C CYS A 127 -10.88 18.91 0.41
N PHE A 128 -10.54 20.19 0.26
CA PHE A 128 -9.13 20.61 0.22
C PHE A 128 -8.64 20.66 1.68
N GLY A 129 -8.00 19.57 2.12
CA GLY A 129 -7.24 19.54 3.37
C GLY A 129 -7.95 18.94 4.59
N GLU A 130 -7.61 17.69 4.90
CA GLU A 130 -6.96 17.35 6.16
C GLU A 130 -5.84 16.34 5.84
N CYS A 131 -4.59 16.83 5.78
CA CYS A 131 -3.43 15.95 5.79
C CYS A 131 -3.51 15.07 7.03
N ILE A 132 -3.23 13.77 6.87
CA ILE A 132 -2.83 12.91 7.98
C ILE A 132 -1.78 13.70 8.77
N LYS A 133 -2.10 14.06 10.01
CA LYS A 133 -1.18 14.75 10.91
C LYS A 133 -0.13 13.73 11.36
N ILE A 134 0.82 13.41 10.48
CA ILE A 134 2.01 12.65 10.86
C ILE A 134 2.85 13.59 11.73
N LYS A 135 2.69 13.47 13.04
CA LYS A 135 3.52 14.20 14.01
C LYS A 135 4.92 13.59 13.99
N PHE A 136 5.79 14.08 13.12
CA PHE A 136 7.21 13.81 13.18
C PHE A 136 7.78 14.50 14.43
N THR A 137 7.91 13.77 15.54
CA THR A 137 8.77 14.20 16.64
C THR A 137 10.20 13.82 16.28
N LEU A 138 10.88 14.68 15.54
CA LEU A 138 12.34 14.60 15.37
C LEU A 138 12.97 14.94 16.72
N SER A 139 13.37 13.92 17.49
CA SER A 139 14.27 14.13 18.62
C SER A 139 15.68 14.37 18.08
N LEU A 140 15.98 15.63 17.73
CA LEU A 140 17.35 16.09 17.56
C LEU A 140 18.01 16.16 18.94
N THR A 141 18.60 15.07 19.41
CA THR A 141 19.49 15.12 20.59
C THR A 141 20.86 14.48 20.40
N HIS A 142 21.18 13.84 19.28
CA HIS A 142 22.54 13.31 19.07
C HIS A 142 23.04 13.36 17.62
N LEU A 143 23.01 14.53 16.97
CA LEU A 143 23.78 14.74 15.75
C LEU A 143 24.40 16.14 15.66
N PHE A 144 25.01 16.60 16.76
CA PHE A 144 26.05 17.62 16.74
C PHE A 144 27.04 17.35 17.87
N ARG A 145 28.06 16.55 17.58
CA ARG A 145 29.40 16.75 18.11
C ARG A 145 30.38 16.32 17.03
N PHE A 146 31.23 17.27 16.67
CA PHE A 146 32.27 17.26 15.64
C PHE A 146 33.12 16.00 15.63
#